data_AF-A0AA39HA94-F1
#
_entry.id   AF-A0AA39HA94-F1
#
_cell.length_a   1.000
_cell.length_b   1.000
_cell.length_c   1.000
_cell.angle_alpha   90.00
_cell.angle_beta   90.00
_cell.angle_gamma   90.00
#
_symmetry.space_group_name_H-M   'P 1'
#
loop_
_entity.id
_entity.type
_entity.pdbx_description
1 polymer ?
#
loop_
_entity_poly.entity_id
_entity_poly.type
_entity_poly.pdbx_seq_one_letter_code
_entity_poly.pdbx_strand_id
1 'polypeptide(L)'
;MDQLPYCFYSDLAHTLSVETLRSFSGLSLPIMDRFHDVHKKKRQDWACYPNYSTNQNAFSCIFAHGLEDFVPLRDLLRHSDLDYIRFHIVSFEKLPIPQNESHLIVEDRDLERLFKFVASHMHPRPEEFFFKNMIPGFLPFMNLLSTFPFECVTLRYFPKTSCPEFLKRQLTPRLQKLELFGNWPSSINAEIDHFPSLAIDKTAIILSLDTVKLLLLNLRKQAITVAAKVGTSFEEMFTLLGFKGDNTEPPVGLGSMMAAVGGRSIAWLLFVLSLASFLPDNVEGCQALQLMGTCQQLTVFGANGNNLIVGALVNISYGLSGQEAIAWQQLIQQCNATSHNASLSSYQIISICAAQIELIFQQYTDLYQKFIYSSIGSWGVFNDLIQIASYINAPYTQGVIAAVNGQCALQAALQGYEAKITNATEIAALNYLITQIGSAVNNASLSYDQKMALIAVDFQKFFGTYPYWALSIESITISGFGSVQAFLDVANEYYRLSIASQLFIVDSGQTECRLIVDLINDVNNPAYNLSVSNQQILLGFINSTELLIANSSLSAQDKINDVMAEYIEFSQTAPSLQYVVRAFPIGVQFGFGTFGDLVNMFDFFYYFNAISGGSTSTTTTTRVPG
;
A
#
# COMPACT_ATOMS: atom_id res chain seq x y z
N MET A 1 51.84 -5.24 1.61
CA MET A 1 51.92 -4.86 3.05
C MET A 1 51.06 -3.62 3.33
N ASP A 2 50.23 -3.18 2.37
CA ASP A 2 49.43 -1.94 2.43
C ASP A 2 48.12 -2.09 3.24
N GLN A 3 48.08 -3.05 4.18
CA GLN A 3 46.89 -3.36 4.99
C GLN A 3 47.16 -3.26 6.49
N LEU A 4 48.26 -2.64 6.89
CA LEU A 4 48.58 -2.41 8.30
C LEU A 4 48.20 -0.97 8.68
N PRO A 5 47.48 -0.76 9.80
CA PRO A 5 47.01 0.57 10.21
C PRO A 5 48.17 1.52 10.55
N TYR A 6 47.92 2.83 10.52
CA TYR A 6 48.92 3.87 10.77
C TYR A 6 49.67 3.69 12.11
N CYS A 7 48.97 3.21 13.15
CA CYS A 7 49.57 2.88 14.45
C CYS A 7 50.67 1.81 14.38
N PHE A 8 50.57 0.84 13.45
CA PHE A 8 51.62 -0.14 13.23
C PHE A 8 52.92 0.57 12.86
N TYR A 9 52.83 1.56 11.96
CA TYR A 9 53.99 2.34 11.53
C TYR A 9 54.49 3.31 12.62
N SER A 10 53.59 3.86 13.44
CA SER A 10 53.94 4.73 14.56
C SER A 10 54.62 3.98 15.71
N ASP A 11 54.07 2.83 16.14
CA ASP A 11 54.65 1.97 17.18
C ASP A 11 55.98 1.37 16.73
N LEU A 12 56.10 1.00 15.45
CA LEU A 12 57.35 0.54 14.88
C LEU A 12 58.43 1.64 14.91
N ALA A 13 58.06 2.88 14.59
CA ALA A 13 58.96 4.04 14.64
C ALA A 13 59.36 4.43 16.07
N HIS A 14 58.48 4.21 17.06
CA HIS A 14 58.81 4.44 18.47
C HIS A 14 59.67 3.33 19.09
N THR A 15 59.46 2.08 18.68
CA THR A 15 60.18 0.92 19.21
C THR A 15 61.57 0.77 18.62
N LEU A 16 61.76 1.21 17.37
CA LEU A 16 63.04 1.17 16.66
C LEU A 16 63.58 2.59 16.62
N SER A 17 64.61 2.92 17.40
CA SER A 17 65.27 4.22 17.36
C SER A 17 65.54 4.62 15.90
N VAL A 18 64.88 5.69 15.44
CA VAL A 18 64.61 6.00 14.02
C VAL A 18 65.87 6.10 13.14
N GLU A 19 67.05 6.28 13.72
CA GLU A 19 68.29 6.50 12.96
C GLU A 19 68.83 5.26 12.21
N THR A 20 68.38 4.04 12.52
CA THR A 20 68.92 2.81 11.91
C THR A 20 68.03 2.06 10.93
N LEU A 21 66.74 2.44 10.78
CA LEU A 21 65.83 1.70 9.91
C LEU A 21 65.88 2.21 8.45
N ARG A 22 66.79 1.66 7.64
CA ARG A 22 66.88 2.00 6.20
C ARG A 22 65.95 1.18 5.30
N SER A 23 65.49 0.02 5.76
CA SER A 23 64.56 -0.86 5.02
C SER A 23 63.84 -1.84 5.95
N PHE A 24 62.54 -2.06 5.70
CA PHE A 24 61.74 -3.12 6.34
C PHE A 24 62.25 -4.54 6.06
N SER A 25 63.02 -4.74 4.98
CA SER A 25 63.63 -6.04 4.66
C SER A 25 64.73 -6.47 5.64
N GLY A 26 65.18 -5.57 6.53
CA GLY A 26 66.16 -5.87 7.58
C GLY A 26 65.56 -6.32 8.91
N LEU A 27 64.23 -6.28 9.06
CA LEU A 27 63.56 -6.76 10.27
C LEU A 27 63.46 -8.30 10.23
N SER A 28 63.94 -8.98 11.28
CA SER A 28 63.83 -10.43 11.35
C SER A 28 62.35 -10.86 11.38
N LEU A 29 61.97 -11.86 10.57
CA LEU A 29 60.63 -12.46 10.51
C LEU A 29 59.95 -12.65 11.88
N PRO A 30 60.62 -13.16 12.94
CA PRO A 30 60.00 -13.33 14.25
C PRO A 30 59.51 -12.03 14.92
N ILE A 31 60.12 -10.89 14.60
CA ILE A 31 59.68 -9.57 15.10
C ILE A 31 58.42 -9.13 14.35
N MET A 32 58.40 -9.29 13.03
CA MET A 32 57.21 -8.98 12.20
C MET A 32 56.03 -9.89 12.54
N ASP A 33 56.28 -11.18 12.79
CA ASP A 33 55.25 -12.13 13.23
C ASP A 33 54.74 -11.77 14.63
N ARG A 34 55.61 -11.36 15.55
CA ARG A 34 55.20 -10.89 16.88
C ARG A 34 54.35 -9.61 16.80
N PHE A 35 54.71 -8.64 15.96
CA PHE A 35 53.89 -7.45 15.74
C PHE A 35 52.56 -7.81 15.07
N HIS A 36 52.57 -8.69 14.06
CA HIS A 36 51.35 -9.17 13.40
C HIS A 36 50.42 -9.92 14.35
N ASP A 37 50.98 -10.74 15.24
CA ASP A 37 50.23 -11.48 16.26
C ASP A 37 49.69 -10.55 17.35
N VAL A 38 50.46 -9.54 17.79
CA VAL A 38 49.98 -8.53 18.74
C VAL A 38 48.88 -7.69 18.11
N HIS A 39 49.04 -7.27 16.86
CA HIS A 39 47.98 -6.56 16.12
C HIS A 39 46.76 -7.44 15.90
N LYS A 40 46.91 -8.70 15.50
CA LYS A 40 45.78 -9.64 15.37
C LYS A 40 45.06 -9.88 16.69
N LYS A 41 45.79 -9.99 17.81
CA LYS A 41 45.21 -10.16 19.15
C LYS A 41 44.47 -8.93 19.65
N LYS A 42 44.89 -7.73 19.22
CA LYS A 42 44.26 -6.46 19.60
C LYS A 42 43.20 -5.96 18.61
N ARG A 43 43.18 -6.50 17.38
CA ARG A 43 42.19 -6.16 16.36
C ARG A 43 40.80 -6.52 16.86
N GLN A 44 39.90 -5.56 16.75
CA GLN A 44 38.50 -5.74 17.09
C GLN A 44 37.67 -5.40 15.85
N ASP A 45 36.75 -6.29 15.52
CA ASP A 45 35.82 -6.11 14.42
C ASP A 45 34.51 -5.56 14.98
N TRP A 46 34.11 -4.40 14.47
CA TRP A 46 32.98 -3.63 14.96
C TRP A 46 31.94 -3.43 13.86
N ALA A 47 30.69 -3.31 14.26
CA ALA A 47 29.61 -2.84 13.42
C ALA A 47 29.40 -1.33 13.64
N CYS A 48 29.08 -0.62 12.56
CA CYS A 48 28.81 0.81 12.58
C CYS A 48 27.36 1.06 12.17
N TYR A 49 26.61 1.76 13.02
CA TYR A 49 25.20 2.07 12.82
C TYR A 49 24.96 3.58 12.79
N PRO A 50 25.24 4.27 11.67
CA PRO A 50 24.84 5.66 11.50
C PRO A 50 23.31 5.76 11.40
N ASN A 51 22.71 6.58 12.25
CA ASN A 51 21.26 6.75 12.33
C ASN A 51 20.88 8.22 12.51
N TYR A 52 19.67 8.59 12.10
CA TYR A 52 19.08 9.90 12.34
C TYR A 52 17.91 9.79 13.31
N SER A 53 18.06 10.40 14.48
CA SER A 53 17.01 10.44 15.49
C SER A 53 15.99 11.51 15.13
N THR A 54 14.79 11.10 14.71
CA THR A 54 13.69 12.03 14.44
C THR A 54 13.25 12.79 15.67
N ASN A 55 13.38 12.19 16.86
CA ASN A 55 12.98 12.82 18.13
C ASN A 55 13.95 13.91 18.57
N GLN A 56 15.23 13.80 18.19
CA GLN A 56 16.28 14.75 18.55
C GLN A 56 16.70 15.65 17.38
N ASN A 57 16.15 15.43 16.18
CA ASN A 57 16.50 16.12 14.93
C ASN A 57 18.03 16.12 14.68
N ALA A 58 18.69 15.00 14.97
CA ALA A 58 20.14 14.90 15.06
C ALA A 58 20.66 13.59 14.49
N PHE A 59 21.85 13.64 13.88
CA PHE A 59 22.60 12.45 13.53
C PHE A 59 23.27 11.85 14.76
N SER A 60 23.25 10.52 14.83
CA SER A 60 23.92 9.72 15.85
C SER A 60 24.66 8.58 15.17
N CYS A 61 25.73 8.11 15.79
CA CYS A 61 26.44 6.92 15.34
C CYS A 61 26.68 6.03 16.54
N ILE A 62 26.26 4.77 16.43
CA ILE A 62 26.46 3.76 17.45
C ILE A 62 27.41 2.70 16.87
N PHE A 63 28.34 2.26 17.69
CA PHE A 63 29.29 1.21 17.32
C PHE A 63 29.03 0.00 18.19
N ALA A 64 29.07 -1.19 17.63
CA ALA A 64 28.85 -2.40 18.42
C ALA A 64 29.98 -3.41 18.22
N HIS A 65 30.41 -4.01 19.32
CA HIS A 65 31.31 -5.15 19.31
C HIS A 65 30.46 -6.43 19.42
N GLY A 66 29.90 -6.87 18.29
CA GLY A 66 28.83 -7.89 18.26
C GLY A 66 27.43 -7.27 18.34
N LEU A 67 26.39 -8.09 18.61
CA LEU A 67 24.99 -7.68 18.51
C LEU A 67 24.42 -6.98 19.76
N GLU A 68 25.10 -7.04 20.91
CA GLU A 68 24.51 -6.64 22.21
C GLU A 68 25.22 -5.47 22.91
N ASP A 69 26.47 -5.15 22.55
CA ASP A 69 27.28 -4.13 23.23
C ASP A 69 27.40 -2.84 22.41
N PHE A 70 26.40 -1.96 22.52
CA PHE A 70 26.39 -0.66 21.87
C PHE A 70 27.25 0.36 22.62
N VAL A 71 28.14 1.03 21.89
CA VAL A 71 29.08 2.04 22.39
C VAL A 71 28.85 3.36 21.63
N PRO A 72 28.48 4.45 22.32
CA PRO A 72 28.37 5.77 21.72
C PRO A 72 29.71 6.24 21.13
N LEU A 73 29.66 7.02 20.04
CA LEU A 73 30.86 7.60 19.40
C LEU A 73 31.83 8.28 20.39
N ARG A 74 31.31 9.00 21.39
CA ARG A 74 32.13 9.67 22.41
C ARG A 74 33.00 8.69 23.20
N ASP A 75 32.45 7.53 23.53
CA ASP A 75 33.14 6.52 24.33
C ASP A 75 34.04 5.66 23.46
N LEU A 76 33.66 5.42 22.20
CA LEU A 76 34.55 4.84 21.19
C LEU A 76 35.80 5.71 21.02
N LEU A 77 35.65 7.03 20.89
CA LEU A 77 36.77 7.97 20.72
C LEU A 77 37.70 8.05 21.94
N ARG A 78 37.28 7.52 23.09
CA ARG A 78 38.10 7.40 24.31
C ARG A 78 38.79 6.04 24.43
N HIS A 79 38.52 5.12 23.52
CA HIS A 79 39.11 3.80 23.52
C HIS A 79 40.62 3.90 23.21
N SER A 80 41.47 3.34 24.07
CA SER A 80 42.93 3.42 23.94
C SER A 80 43.47 2.76 22.66
N ASP A 81 42.69 1.86 22.07
CA ASP A 81 43.07 1.03 20.94
C ASP A 81 42.24 1.34 19.67
N LEU A 82 41.81 2.59 19.48
CA LEU A 82 41.06 3.05 18.28
C LEU A 82 41.71 2.59 16.96
N ASP A 83 43.04 2.61 16.89
CA ASP A 83 43.77 2.25 15.68
C ASP A 83 43.71 0.74 15.35
N TYR A 84 43.13 -0.07 16.23
CA TYR A 84 42.94 -1.51 16.07
C TYR A 84 41.49 -1.88 15.71
N ILE A 85 40.60 -0.88 15.60
CA ILE A 85 39.19 -1.07 15.23
C ILE A 85 39.05 -1.22 13.72
N ARG A 86 38.23 -2.19 13.30
CA ARG A 86 37.82 -2.36 11.89
C ARG A 86 36.32 -2.49 11.77
N PHE A 87 35.73 -1.74 10.85
CA PHE A 87 34.30 -1.84 10.56
C PHE A 87 34.04 -2.91 9.49
N HIS A 88 33.32 -3.97 9.87
CA HIS A 88 32.96 -5.07 8.97
C HIS A 88 31.49 -5.04 8.55
N ILE A 89 30.64 -4.33 9.31
CA ILE A 89 29.22 -4.10 9.03
C ILE A 89 28.94 -2.60 9.06
N VAL A 90 28.19 -2.11 8.08
CA VAL A 90 27.66 -0.74 8.07
C VAL A 90 26.15 -0.78 7.81
N SER A 91 25.36 -0.21 8.72
CA SER A 91 23.90 -0.26 8.64
C SER A 91 23.25 1.11 8.90
N PHE A 92 22.48 1.59 7.93
CA PHE A 92 21.66 2.79 8.00
C PHE A 92 20.19 2.41 8.21
N GLU A 93 19.85 2.12 9.45
CA GLU A 93 18.50 1.75 9.86
C GLU A 93 17.95 2.72 10.91
N LYS A 94 16.64 3.00 10.84
CA LYS A 94 15.91 3.75 11.85
C LYS A 94 15.71 2.85 13.07
N LEU A 95 16.70 2.81 13.96
CA LEU A 95 16.58 2.09 15.22
C LEU A 95 15.86 2.97 16.26
N PRO A 96 14.90 2.43 17.03
CA PRO A 96 14.34 3.11 18.20
C PRO A 96 15.42 3.18 19.28
N ILE A 97 15.96 4.37 19.46
CA ILE A 97 17.04 4.62 20.41
C ILE A 97 16.45 4.69 21.83
N PRO A 98 17.00 3.97 22.84
CA PRO A 98 16.56 4.05 24.23
C PRO A 98 16.64 5.49 24.78
N GLN A 99 15.61 5.96 25.48
CA GLN A 99 15.51 7.36 25.96
C GLN A 99 16.62 7.77 26.97
N ASN A 100 17.38 6.82 27.51
CA ASN A 100 18.34 7.04 28.59
C ASN A 100 19.81 7.12 28.13
N GLU A 101 20.11 7.03 26.84
CA GLU A 101 21.47 7.07 26.33
C GLU A 101 21.87 8.48 25.83
N SER A 102 23.00 8.98 26.33
CA SER A 102 23.58 10.26 25.89
C SER A 102 24.33 10.07 24.57
N HIS A 103 23.64 10.22 23.44
CA HIS A 103 24.27 10.15 22.13
C HIS A 103 25.02 11.43 21.78
N LEU A 104 26.15 11.28 21.08
CA LEU A 104 26.82 12.43 20.48
C LEU A 104 25.97 12.89 19.29
N ILE A 105 25.40 14.08 19.40
CA ILE A 105 24.79 14.78 18.26
C ILE A 105 25.92 15.12 17.30
N VAL A 106 25.87 14.53 16.10
CA VAL A 106 26.78 14.87 15.01
C VAL A 106 26.10 15.98 14.20
N GLU A 107 26.70 17.17 14.20
CA GLU A 107 26.22 18.27 13.36
C GLU A 107 26.48 17.94 11.87
N ASP A 108 25.64 18.46 10.98
CA ASP A 108 25.75 18.24 9.53
C ASP A 108 27.15 18.52 8.97
N ARG A 109 27.82 19.55 9.51
CA ARG A 109 29.19 19.95 9.12
C ARG A 109 30.26 18.91 9.45
N ASP A 110 30.00 18.03 10.42
CA ASP A 110 30.95 17.03 10.90
C ASP A 110 30.68 15.63 10.32
N LEU A 111 29.58 15.46 9.57
CA LEU A 111 29.23 14.20 8.90
C LEU A 111 30.32 13.72 7.94
N GLU A 112 30.90 14.63 7.15
CA GLU A 112 31.96 14.27 6.22
C GLU A 112 33.18 13.69 6.94
N ARG A 113 33.53 14.24 8.10
CA ARG A 113 34.65 13.75 8.92
C ARG A 113 34.34 12.38 9.51
N LEU A 114 33.12 12.18 9.99
CA LEU A 114 32.65 10.87 10.47
C LEU A 114 32.70 9.82 9.36
N PHE A 115 32.24 10.14 8.16
CA PHE A 115 32.26 9.24 7.01
C PHE A 115 33.68 8.87 6.60
N LYS A 116 34.58 9.85 6.56
CA LYS A 116 36.02 9.61 6.31
C LYS A 116 36.64 8.73 7.40
N PHE A 117 36.30 8.97 8.66
CA PHE A 117 36.73 8.13 9.77
C PHE A 117 36.26 6.69 9.59
N VAL A 118 34.97 6.45 9.38
CA VAL A 118 34.44 5.09 9.17
C VAL A 118 35.10 4.43 7.96
N ALA A 119 35.17 5.11 6.81
CA ALA A 119 35.81 4.57 5.61
C ALA A 119 37.29 4.22 5.82
N SER A 120 38.04 5.05 6.55
CA SER A 120 39.45 4.79 6.85
C SER A 120 39.68 3.58 7.77
N HIS A 121 38.66 3.20 8.55
CA HIS A 121 38.67 2.03 9.43
C HIS A 121 37.84 0.87 8.86
N MET A 122 37.34 0.95 7.63
CA MET A 122 36.60 -0.15 7.02
C MET A 122 37.49 -1.36 6.81
N HIS A 123 36.95 -2.54 7.08
CA HIS A 123 37.57 -3.79 6.69
C HIS A 123 37.76 -3.78 5.16
N PRO A 124 38.91 -4.19 4.59
CA PRO A 124 39.12 -4.23 3.13
C PRO A 124 38.14 -5.14 2.39
N ARG A 125 37.43 -5.97 3.13
CA ARG A 125 36.52 -7.02 2.71
C ARG A 125 35.34 -7.04 3.69
N PRO A 126 34.49 -6.01 3.71
CA PRO A 126 33.40 -5.96 4.68
C PRO A 126 32.39 -7.08 4.38
N GLU A 127 31.62 -7.42 5.40
CA GLU A 127 30.61 -8.47 5.35
C GLU A 127 29.31 -7.87 4.84
N GLU A 128 28.74 -6.89 5.55
CA GLU A 128 27.37 -6.45 5.30
C GLU A 128 27.22 -4.94 5.14
N PHE A 129 26.38 -4.56 4.18
CA PHE A 129 25.91 -3.19 3.96
C PHE A 129 24.38 -3.14 3.97
N PHE A 130 23.79 -2.35 4.87
CA PHE A 130 22.34 -2.13 4.93
C PHE A 130 22.00 -0.67 4.74
N PHE A 131 21.13 -0.34 3.78
CA PHE A 131 20.63 1.01 3.56
C PHE A 131 19.14 0.99 3.26
N LYS A 132 18.30 1.15 4.29
CA LYS A 132 16.83 1.07 4.17
C LYS A 132 16.10 2.40 4.34
N ASN A 133 16.74 3.44 4.86
CA ASN A 133 16.09 4.71 5.18
C ASN A 133 16.74 5.88 4.43
N MET A 134 15.92 6.74 3.83
CA MET A 134 16.41 7.91 3.10
C MET A 134 16.83 8.98 4.09
N ILE A 135 18.13 9.24 4.17
CA ILE A 135 18.62 10.46 4.80
C ILE A 135 19.58 11.10 3.78
N PRO A 136 19.19 12.22 3.14
CA PRO A 136 19.97 12.84 2.05
C PRO A 136 21.45 13.07 2.39
N GLY A 137 21.76 13.33 3.68
CA GLY A 137 23.12 13.48 4.17
C GLY A 137 24.02 12.24 4.07
N PHE A 138 23.45 11.03 3.91
CA PHE A 138 24.22 9.78 3.78
C PHE A 138 24.58 9.41 2.32
N LEU A 139 24.04 10.10 1.31
CA LEU A 139 24.37 9.81 -0.09
C LEU A 139 25.86 10.00 -0.45
N PRO A 140 26.55 11.07 0.03
CA PRO A 140 28.00 11.19 -0.17
C PRO A 140 28.78 10.03 0.46
N PHE A 141 28.28 9.47 1.56
CA PHE A 141 28.92 8.35 2.24
C PHE A 141 28.80 7.05 1.45
N MET A 142 27.65 6.79 0.80
CA MET A 142 27.49 5.65 -0.10
C MET A 142 28.54 5.67 -1.23
N ASN A 143 28.81 6.84 -1.81
CA ASN A 143 29.85 6.97 -2.84
C ASN A 143 31.24 6.58 -2.30
N LEU A 144 31.55 6.95 -1.06
CA LEU A 144 32.81 6.59 -0.40
C LEU A 144 32.90 5.07 -0.15
N LEU A 145 31.80 4.47 0.31
CA LEU A 145 31.72 3.04 0.60
C LEU A 145 31.64 2.16 -0.66
N SER A 146 31.30 2.73 -1.82
CA SER A 146 31.21 2.00 -3.10
C SER A 146 32.54 1.38 -3.56
N THR A 147 33.66 1.76 -2.94
CA THR A 147 35.00 1.21 -3.21
C THR A 147 35.27 -0.10 -2.49
N PHE A 148 34.43 -0.49 -1.52
CA PHE A 148 34.56 -1.73 -0.78
C PHE A 148 33.61 -2.79 -1.34
N PRO A 149 34.08 -4.02 -1.59
CA PRO A 149 33.22 -5.09 -2.10
C PRO A 149 32.58 -5.87 -0.92
N PHE A 150 31.29 -5.64 -0.68
CA PHE A 150 30.53 -6.30 0.39
C PHE A 150 30.11 -7.73 0.01
N GLU A 151 29.92 -8.61 0.99
CA GLU A 151 29.39 -9.97 0.77
C GLU A 151 27.87 -9.99 0.77
N CYS A 152 27.25 -9.16 1.61
CA CYS A 152 25.81 -9.00 1.72
C CYS A 152 25.44 -7.53 1.53
N VAL A 153 24.52 -7.27 0.60
CA VAL A 153 24.04 -5.91 0.32
C VAL A 153 22.53 -5.88 0.40
N THR A 154 22.01 -5.04 1.29
CA THR A 154 20.58 -4.77 1.42
C THR A 154 20.32 -3.29 1.15
N LEU A 155 19.57 -2.97 0.10
CA LEU A 155 19.36 -1.60 -0.38
C LEU A 155 17.89 -1.29 -0.64
N ARG A 156 17.41 -0.15 -0.16
CA ARG A 156 16.18 0.49 -0.64
C ARG A 156 16.49 1.52 -1.71
N TYR A 157 15.76 1.47 -2.81
CA TYR A 157 15.89 2.43 -3.88
C TYR A 157 15.43 3.81 -3.43
N PHE A 158 16.26 4.79 -3.75
CA PHE A 158 15.94 6.20 -3.65
C PHE A 158 16.30 6.85 -4.98
N PRO A 159 15.45 7.75 -5.53
CA PRO A 159 15.62 8.31 -6.88
C PRO A 159 16.79 9.32 -6.95
N LYS A 160 18.01 8.81 -6.78
CA LYS A 160 19.29 9.52 -6.81
C LYS A 160 20.32 8.62 -7.48
N THR A 161 21.16 9.18 -8.35
CA THR A 161 22.15 8.46 -9.14
C THR A 161 23.14 7.64 -8.32
N SER A 162 23.43 8.05 -7.07
CA SER A 162 24.31 7.31 -6.16
C SER A 162 23.83 5.90 -5.81
N CYS A 163 22.51 5.64 -5.74
CA CYS A 163 22.00 4.31 -5.38
C CYS A 163 22.23 3.28 -6.52
N PRO A 164 21.84 3.56 -7.78
CA PRO A 164 22.24 2.76 -8.92
C PRO A 164 23.75 2.54 -9.00
N GLU A 165 24.55 3.61 -9.00
CA GLU A 165 26.02 3.50 -9.16
C GLU A 165 26.69 2.71 -8.04
N PHE A 166 26.22 2.85 -6.79
CA PHE A 166 26.69 2.00 -5.69
C PHE A 166 26.40 0.53 -5.98
N LEU A 167 25.16 0.19 -6.33
CA LEU A 167 24.76 -1.18 -6.61
C LEU A 167 25.59 -1.79 -7.74
N LYS A 168 25.79 -1.08 -8.85
CA LYS A 168 26.63 -1.55 -9.97
C LYS A 168 28.04 -1.94 -9.52
N ARG A 169 28.65 -1.14 -8.63
CA ARG A 169 29.98 -1.42 -8.07
C ARG A 169 29.99 -2.59 -7.09
N GLN A 170 28.85 -2.93 -6.51
CA GLN A 170 28.72 -4.08 -5.60
C GLN A 170 28.44 -5.40 -6.31
N LEU A 171 27.98 -5.39 -7.57
CA LEU A 171 27.79 -6.58 -8.41
C LEU A 171 29.12 -7.22 -8.82
N THR A 172 29.86 -7.70 -7.82
CA THR A 172 31.16 -8.36 -7.95
C THR A 172 31.04 -9.84 -7.58
N PRO A 173 31.96 -10.72 -8.00
CA PRO A 173 31.92 -12.15 -7.64
C PRO A 173 31.93 -12.45 -6.13
N ARG A 174 32.24 -11.46 -5.29
CA ARG A 174 32.24 -11.57 -3.84
C ARG A 174 30.84 -11.45 -3.23
N LEU A 175 29.88 -10.87 -3.94
CA LEU A 175 28.53 -10.66 -3.45
C LEU A 175 27.78 -11.99 -3.39
N GLN A 176 27.47 -12.43 -2.17
CA GLN A 176 26.78 -13.68 -1.86
C GLN A 176 25.28 -13.47 -1.69
N LYS A 177 24.88 -12.30 -1.18
CA LYS A 177 23.48 -11.98 -0.90
C LYS A 177 23.14 -10.57 -1.34
N LEU A 178 22.06 -10.44 -2.11
CA LEU A 178 21.52 -9.16 -2.54
C LEU A 178 20.03 -9.07 -2.23
N GLU A 179 19.65 -8.07 -1.45
CA GLU A 179 18.26 -7.74 -1.12
C GLU A 179 17.93 -6.32 -1.57
N LEU A 180 16.95 -6.18 -2.46
CA LEU A 180 16.57 -4.89 -3.03
C LEU A 180 15.11 -4.56 -2.66
N PHE A 181 14.89 -3.33 -2.21
CA PHE A 181 13.58 -2.79 -1.85
C PHE A 181 13.25 -1.56 -2.71
N GLY A 182 11.97 -1.36 -3.05
CA GLY A 182 11.50 -0.23 -3.85
C GLY A 182 11.67 -0.40 -5.36
N ASN A 183 11.21 0.59 -6.13
CA ASN A 183 11.12 0.51 -7.60
C ASN A 183 12.43 0.93 -8.26
N TRP A 184 13.33 -0.03 -8.51
CA TRP A 184 14.60 0.22 -9.18
C TRP A 184 14.42 0.54 -10.67
N PRO A 185 15.27 1.41 -11.26
CA PRO A 185 15.20 1.76 -12.66
C PRO A 185 15.56 0.56 -13.55
N SER A 186 14.95 0.45 -14.72
CA SER A 186 15.16 -0.65 -15.68
C SER A 186 16.63 -0.80 -16.12
N SER A 187 17.42 0.27 -16.07
CA SER A 187 18.86 0.24 -16.35
C SER A 187 19.67 -0.62 -15.37
N ILE A 188 19.16 -0.84 -14.16
CA ILE A 188 19.77 -1.71 -13.16
C ILE A 188 19.32 -3.16 -13.34
N ASN A 189 18.08 -3.39 -13.78
CA ASN A 189 17.56 -4.74 -14.02
C ASN A 189 18.44 -5.50 -15.02
N ALA A 190 18.84 -4.87 -16.12
CA ALA A 190 19.74 -5.49 -17.10
C ALA A 190 21.10 -5.92 -16.51
N GLU A 191 21.63 -5.17 -15.54
CA GLU A 191 22.90 -5.51 -14.88
C GLU A 191 22.72 -6.62 -13.83
N ILE A 192 21.60 -6.60 -13.09
CA ILE A 192 21.22 -7.68 -12.17
C ILE A 192 20.97 -8.98 -12.95
N ASP A 193 20.30 -8.92 -14.09
CA ASP A 193 20.02 -10.09 -14.93
C ASP A 193 21.30 -10.72 -15.49
N HIS A 194 22.34 -9.93 -15.71
CA HIS A 194 23.65 -10.42 -16.15
C HIS A 194 24.50 -10.97 -14.99
N PHE A 195 24.25 -10.55 -13.75
CA PHE A 195 25.04 -10.92 -12.57
C PHE A 195 25.06 -12.43 -12.24
N PRO A 196 23.95 -13.21 -12.34
CA PRO A 196 23.96 -14.66 -12.15
C PRO A 196 24.97 -15.39 -13.03
N SER A 197 25.29 -14.86 -14.22
CA SER A 197 26.28 -15.46 -15.12
C SER A 197 27.74 -15.24 -14.67
N LEU A 198 27.96 -14.27 -13.78
CA LEU A 198 29.26 -13.90 -13.20
C LEU A 198 29.47 -14.47 -11.79
N ALA A 199 28.39 -14.85 -11.11
CA ALA A 199 28.41 -15.37 -9.75
C ALA A 199 28.53 -16.90 -9.72
N ILE A 200 29.60 -17.41 -9.12
CA ILE A 200 29.85 -18.86 -9.03
C ILE A 200 28.95 -19.47 -7.93
N ASP A 201 27.99 -20.29 -8.35
CA ASP A 201 27.25 -21.36 -7.63
C ASP A 201 26.59 -21.10 -6.25
N LYS A 202 26.67 -19.90 -5.64
CA LYS A 202 26.16 -19.68 -4.27
C LYS A 202 25.41 -18.39 -3.98
N THR A 203 25.08 -17.57 -4.98
CA THR A 203 24.39 -16.29 -4.70
C THR A 203 22.88 -16.49 -4.59
N ALA A 204 22.33 -16.18 -3.41
CA ALA A 204 20.89 -16.07 -3.20
C ALA A 204 20.45 -14.64 -3.55
N ILE A 205 19.76 -14.48 -4.69
CA ILE A 205 19.11 -13.21 -5.07
C ILE A 205 17.70 -13.24 -4.48
N ILE A 206 17.46 -12.40 -3.46
CA ILE A 206 16.13 -12.25 -2.86
C ILE A 206 15.56 -10.94 -3.41
N LEU A 207 14.74 -11.05 -4.45
CA LEU A 207 14.00 -9.94 -5.01
C LEU A 207 12.79 -9.62 -4.11
N SER A 208 12.45 -8.35 -3.97
CA SER A 208 11.20 -7.98 -3.29
C SER A 208 10.00 -8.57 -4.06
N LEU A 209 8.95 -8.91 -3.32
CA LEU A 209 7.70 -9.39 -3.88
C LEU A 209 7.14 -8.43 -4.95
N ASP A 210 7.33 -7.12 -4.78
CA ASP A 210 6.92 -6.09 -5.75
C ASP A 210 7.72 -6.16 -7.05
N THR A 211 9.03 -6.44 -6.98
CA THR A 211 9.89 -6.61 -8.16
C THR A 211 9.51 -7.88 -8.92
N VAL A 212 9.20 -8.96 -8.20
CA VAL A 212 8.70 -10.22 -8.78
C VAL A 212 7.33 -10.01 -9.42
N LYS A 213 6.42 -9.27 -8.76
CA LYS A 213 5.10 -8.89 -9.30
C LYS A 213 5.24 -8.09 -10.61
N LEU A 214 6.12 -7.09 -10.66
CA LEU A 214 6.34 -6.29 -11.87
C LEU A 214 6.91 -7.11 -13.04
N LEU A 215 7.81 -8.06 -12.74
CA LEU A 215 8.36 -8.99 -13.73
C LEU A 215 7.28 -9.95 -14.26
N LEU A 216 6.46 -10.50 -13.38
CA LEU A 216 5.36 -11.40 -13.75
C LEU A 216 4.26 -10.68 -14.53
N LEU A 217 3.95 -9.43 -14.18
CA LEU A 217 2.97 -8.62 -14.90
C LEU A 217 3.45 -8.29 -16.33
N ASN A 218 4.72 -7.92 -16.49
CA ASN A 218 5.31 -7.68 -17.81
C ASN A 218 5.33 -8.95 -18.67
N LEU A 219 5.62 -10.11 -18.07
CA LEU A 219 5.54 -11.40 -18.76
C LEU A 219 4.10 -11.77 -19.12
N ARG A 220 3.12 -11.47 -18.26
CA ARG A 220 1.69 -11.64 -18.55
C ARG A 220 1.25 -10.74 -19.71
N LYS A 221 1.59 -9.45 -19.69
CA LYS A 221 1.31 -8.49 -20.78
C LYS A 221 1.94 -8.94 -22.10
N GLN A 222 3.18 -9.47 -22.07
CA GLN A 222 3.82 -10.05 -23.26
C GLN A 222 3.15 -11.34 -23.74
N ALA A 223 2.78 -12.25 -22.84
CA ALA A 223 2.10 -13.50 -23.18
C ALA A 223 0.71 -13.25 -23.80
N ILE A 224 -0.06 -12.31 -23.25
CA ILE A 224 -1.36 -11.87 -23.79
C ILE A 224 -1.17 -11.23 -25.17
N THR A 225 -0.15 -10.38 -25.33
CA THR A 225 0.17 -9.75 -26.62
C THR A 225 0.56 -10.79 -27.69
N VAL A 226 1.28 -11.84 -27.30
CA VAL A 226 1.65 -12.95 -28.19
C VAL A 226 0.43 -13.80 -28.52
N ALA A 227 -0.43 -14.14 -27.56
CA ALA A 227 -1.67 -14.88 -27.79
C ALA A 227 -2.61 -14.14 -28.75
N ALA A 228 -2.79 -12.83 -28.54
CA ALA A 228 -3.58 -11.97 -29.41
C ALA A 228 -3.01 -11.88 -30.84
N LYS A 229 -1.68 -11.90 -30.99
CA LYS A 229 -1.01 -11.88 -32.32
C LYS A 229 -1.05 -13.21 -33.05
N VAL A 230 -1.06 -14.33 -32.33
CA VAL A 230 -1.01 -15.67 -32.94
C VAL A 230 -2.42 -16.25 -33.15
N GLY A 231 -3.46 -15.62 -32.62
CA GLY A 231 -4.86 -16.03 -32.85
C GLY A 231 -5.17 -17.42 -32.31
N THR A 232 -4.40 -17.89 -31.33
CA THR A 232 -4.53 -19.20 -30.69
C THR A 232 -4.98 -19.02 -29.25
N SER A 233 -5.83 -19.92 -28.76
CA SER A 233 -6.25 -19.88 -27.36
C SER A 233 -5.05 -20.20 -26.46
N PHE A 234 -5.10 -19.73 -25.21
CA PHE A 234 -4.03 -20.01 -24.23
C PHE A 234 -3.81 -21.54 -24.07
N GLU A 235 -4.88 -22.34 -24.13
CA GLU A 235 -4.84 -23.81 -24.09
C GLU A 235 -4.21 -24.47 -25.33
N GLU A 236 -4.39 -23.90 -26.53
CA GLU A 236 -3.72 -24.38 -27.75
C GLU A 236 -2.21 -24.12 -27.68
N MET A 237 -1.81 -23.01 -27.08
CA MET A 237 -0.40 -22.69 -26.83
C MET A 237 0.25 -23.70 -25.87
N PHE A 238 -0.49 -24.17 -24.85
CA PHE A 238 -0.08 -25.26 -23.95
C PHE A 238 0.15 -26.59 -24.70
N THR A 239 -0.71 -26.88 -25.67
CA THR A 239 -0.66 -28.12 -26.45
C THR A 239 0.51 -28.09 -27.44
N LEU A 240 0.76 -26.94 -28.08
CA LEU A 240 1.90 -26.69 -28.98
C LEU A 240 3.27 -26.76 -28.27
N LEU A 241 3.31 -26.45 -26.98
CA LEU A 241 4.52 -26.55 -26.14
C LEU A 241 4.80 -27.98 -25.63
N GLY A 242 3.98 -28.97 -26.00
CA GLY A 242 4.28 -30.40 -25.85
C GLY A 242 3.83 -31.05 -24.53
N PHE A 243 2.90 -30.44 -23.79
CA PHE A 243 2.32 -31.05 -22.60
C PHE A 243 1.12 -31.94 -22.96
N LYS A 244 1.40 -33.19 -23.36
CA LYS A 244 0.37 -34.24 -23.39
C LYS A 244 0.34 -34.93 -22.03
N GLY A 245 -0.80 -34.89 -21.35
CA GLY A 245 -1.04 -35.66 -20.14
C GLY A 245 -1.20 -37.14 -20.48
N ASP A 246 -0.13 -37.92 -20.38
CA ASP A 246 -0.23 -39.38 -20.31
C ASP A 246 -0.37 -39.79 -18.84
N ASN A 247 -1.53 -40.38 -18.54
CA ASN A 247 -1.94 -40.91 -17.24
C ASN A 247 -1.07 -42.10 -16.81
N THR A 248 0.16 -41.84 -16.34
CA THR A 248 0.94 -42.83 -15.60
C THR A 248 1.51 -42.20 -14.32
N GLU A 249 1.37 -42.94 -13.23
CA GLU A 249 1.64 -42.56 -11.83
C GLU A 249 2.99 -41.86 -11.58
N PRO A 250 3.12 -41.03 -10.53
CA PRO A 250 4.35 -40.31 -10.26
C PRO A 250 5.42 -41.27 -9.72
N PRO A 251 6.65 -41.31 -10.28
CA PRO A 251 7.72 -42.07 -9.67
C PRO A 251 8.28 -41.32 -8.46
N VAL A 252 8.38 -42.05 -7.35
CA VAL A 252 8.98 -41.67 -6.08
C VAL A 252 10.47 -41.34 -6.26
N GLY A 253 10.91 -40.16 -5.82
CA GLY A 253 12.34 -39.84 -5.62
C GLY A 253 12.74 -38.40 -5.95
N LEU A 254 12.66 -37.50 -4.97
CA LEU A 254 13.00 -36.07 -5.08
C LEU A 254 14.52 -35.77 -5.10
N GLY A 255 15.38 -36.76 -5.36
CA GLY A 255 16.82 -36.68 -5.10
C GLY A 255 17.77 -36.72 -6.31
N SER A 256 17.31 -37.00 -7.53
CA SER A 256 18.25 -37.32 -8.63
C SER A 256 17.94 -36.71 -10.00
N MET A 257 17.13 -35.65 -10.09
CA MET A 257 16.82 -34.95 -11.36
C MET A 257 17.38 -33.52 -11.45
N MET A 258 18.44 -33.18 -10.70
CA MET A 258 19.13 -31.88 -10.84
C MET A 258 20.33 -31.89 -11.78
N ALA A 259 20.52 -32.94 -12.58
CA ALA A 259 21.50 -32.94 -13.66
C ALA A 259 20.79 -33.09 -15.01
N ALA A 260 20.93 -32.07 -15.86
CA ALA A 260 20.39 -31.94 -17.21
C ALA A 260 18.90 -31.53 -17.32
N VAL A 261 18.66 -30.22 -17.50
CA VAL A 261 17.96 -29.57 -18.64
C VAL A 261 17.83 -28.08 -18.30
N GLY A 262 18.80 -27.25 -18.73
CA GLY A 262 18.91 -25.82 -18.44
C GLY A 262 17.92 -24.90 -19.16
N GLY A 263 16.66 -25.31 -19.30
CA GLY A 263 15.60 -24.49 -19.90
C GLY A 263 14.19 -24.83 -19.41
N ARG A 264 13.98 -26.07 -18.94
CA ARG A 264 12.69 -26.50 -18.37
C ARG A 264 12.46 -25.98 -16.96
N SER A 265 13.52 -25.73 -16.19
CA SER A 265 13.45 -25.17 -14.84
C SER A 265 12.99 -23.71 -14.81
N ILE A 266 13.32 -22.90 -15.83
CA ILE A 266 12.80 -21.53 -15.97
C ILE A 266 11.32 -21.56 -16.34
N ALA A 267 10.90 -22.43 -17.25
CA ALA A 267 9.49 -22.62 -17.58
C ALA A 267 8.68 -23.13 -16.38
N TRP A 268 9.24 -24.04 -15.57
CA TRP A 268 8.63 -24.53 -14.33
C TRP A 268 8.57 -23.46 -13.24
N LEU A 269 9.61 -22.63 -13.10
CA LEU A 269 9.62 -21.50 -12.16
C LEU A 269 8.61 -20.43 -12.59
N LEU A 270 8.55 -20.08 -13.87
CA LEU A 270 7.56 -19.17 -14.44
C LEU A 270 6.13 -19.72 -14.33
N PHE A 271 5.96 -21.05 -14.42
CA PHE A 271 4.70 -21.76 -14.22
C PHE A 271 4.27 -21.78 -12.75
N VAL A 272 5.18 -22.03 -11.81
CA VAL A 272 4.90 -21.96 -10.36
C VAL A 272 4.64 -20.52 -9.92
N LEU A 273 5.34 -19.55 -10.51
CA LEU A 273 5.14 -18.12 -10.23
C LEU A 273 3.85 -17.57 -10.87
N SER A 274 3.43 -18.09 -12.02
CA SER A 274 2.12 -17.77 -12.59
C SER A 274 0.98 -18.45 -11.81
N LEU A 275 1.15 -19.70 -11.37
CA LEU A 275 0.23 -20.34 -10.40
C LEU A 275 0.17 -19.60 -9.05
N ALA A 276 1.29 -19.05 -8.57
CA ALA A 276 1.32 -18.21 -7.37
C ALA A 276 0.63 -16.85 -7.59
N SER A 277 0.57 -16.34 -8.82
CA SER A 277 -0.23 -15.15 -9.17
C SER A 277 -1.74 -15.41 -9.26
N PHE A 278 -2.16 -16.69 -9.28
CA PHE A 278 -3.56 -17.12 -9.16
C PHE A 278 -4.00 -17.42 -7.72
N LEU A 279 -3.10 -17.36 -6.73
CA LEU A 279 -3.46 -17.49 -5.32
C LEU A 279 -3.83 -16.09 -4.78
N PRO A 280 -5.08 -15.88 -4.34
CA PRO A 280 -5.55 -14.60 -3.82
C PRO A 280 -5.08 -14.41 -2.37
N ASP A 281 -3.78 -14.22 -2.16
CA ASP A 281 -3.20 -14.04 -0.82
C ASP A 281 -2.25 -12.84 -0.73
N ASN A 282 -2.66 -11.65 -1.22
CA ASN A 282 -1.87 -10.42 -1.07
C ASN A 282 -2.63 -9.33 -0.30
N VAL A 283 -2.68 -9.52 1.02
CA VAL A 283 -3.19 -8.60 2.06
C VAL A 283 -2.48 -7.24 2.09
N GLU A 284 -1.29 -7.10 1.49
CA GLU A 284 -0.45 -5.89 1.66
C GLU A 284 -0.76 -4.70 0.71
N GLY A 285 -1.58 -4.90 -0.34
CA GLY A 285 -1.85 -3.88 -1.36
C GLY A 285 -3.20 -3.15 -1.25
N CYS A 286 -4.10 -3.57 -0.35
CA CYS A 286 -5.43 -2.98 -0.25
C CYS A 286 -5.36 -1.67 0.58
N GLN A 287 -5.54 -0.53 -0.11
CA GLN A 287 -5.56 0.80 0.50
C GLN A 287 -6.58 0.86 1.67
N ALA A 288 -7.72 0.18 1.54
CA ALA A 288 -8.74 0.08 2.58
C ALA A 288 -8.24 -0.55 3.89
N LEU A 289 -7.42 -1.62 3.87
CA LEU A 289 -6.87 -2.22 5.09
C LEU A 289 -5.89 -1.28 5.80
N GLN A 290 -5.05 -0.57 5.03
CA GLN A 290 -4.08 0.39 5.58
C GLN A 290 -4.78 1.60 6.20
N LEU A 291 -5.78 2.15 5.50
CA LEU A 291 -6.59 3.27 5.98
C LEU A 291 -7.40 2.89 7.22
N MET A 292 -8.01 1.70 7.22
CA MET A 292 -8.75 1.21 8.39
C MET A 292 -7.82 0.99 9.60
N GLY A 293 -6.60 0.48 9.40
CA GLY A 293 -5.62 0.30 10.47
C GLY A 293 -5.15 1.61 11.12
N THR A 294 -5.32 2.75 10.45
CA THR A 294 -4.87 4.07 10.91
C THR A 294 -6.01 5.05 11.19
N CYS A 295 -7.27 4.69 10.91
CA CYS A 295 -8.40 5.62 10.92
C CYS A 295 -8.67 6.24 12.31
N GLN A 296 -8.32 5.59 13.42
CA GLN A 296 -8.48 6.17 14.75
C GLN A 296 -7.68 7.47 14.93
N GLN A 297 -6.58 7.65 14.18
CA GLN A 297 -5.79 8.89 14.17
C GLN A 297 -6.62 10.12 13.76
N LEU A 298 -7.70 9.91 12.99
CA LEU A 298 -8.61 10.98 12.56
C LEU A 298 -9.28 11.72 13.72
N THR A 299 -9.41 11.04 14.86
CA THR A 299 -10.12 11.55 16.05
C THR A 299 -9.20 12.11 17.12
N VAL A 300 -7.88 11.99 16.94
CA VAL A 300 -6.89 12.50 17.90
C VAL A 300 -6.78 14.01 17.77
N PHE A 301 -6.89 14.72 18.90
CA PHE A 301 -6.78 16.18 18.95
C PHE A 301 -5.34 16.65 18.77
N GLY A 302 -5.14 17.58 17.83
CA GLY A 302 -3.88 18.29 17.65
C GLY A 302 -3.72 19.47 18.62
N ALA A 303 -2.57 20.15 18.55
CA ALA A 303 -2.25 21.30 19.40
C ALA A 303 -3.20 22.50 19.23
N ASN A 304 -3.94 22.57 18.11
CA ASN A 304 -4.93 23.60 17.83
C ASN A 304 -6.33 23.27 18.39
N GLY A 305 -6.49 22.17 19.13
CA GLY A 305 -7.78 21.74 19.69
C GLY A 305 -8.73 21.08 18.69
N ASN A 306 -8.32 20.91 17.43
CA ASN A 306 -9.10 20.20 16.41
C ASN A 306 -8.48 18.82 16.14
N ASN A 307 -9.32 17.84 15.82
CA ASN A 307 -8.84 16.59 15.22
C ASN A 307 -8.69 16.75 13.69
N LEU A 308 -8.21 15.71 13.00
CA LEU A 308 -7.91 15.80 11.56
C LEU A 308 -9.17 16.07 10.71
N ILE A 309 -10.32 15.50 11.09
CA ILE A 309 -11.59 15.70 10.37
C ILE A 309 -11.99 17.17 10.45
N VAL A 310 -12.09 17.71 11.67
CA VAL A 310 -12.48 19.12 11.90
C VAL A 310 -11.45 20.07 11.29
N GLY A 311 -10.16 19.76 11.42
CA GLY A 311 -9.08 20.54 10.81
C GLY A 311 -9.19 20.65 9.30
N ALA A 312 -9.50 19.55 8.60
CA ALA A 312 -9.70 19.54 7.16
C ALA A 312 -10.90 20.40 6.74
N LEU A 313 -12.02 20.30 7.46
CA LEU A 313 -13.21 21.11 7.20
C LEU A 313 -12.95 22.61 7.41
N VAL A 314 -12.25 22.97 8.48
CA VAL A 314 -11.84 24.36 8.76
C VAL A 314 -10.94 24.89 7.64
N ASN A 315 -9.99 24.10 7.16
CA ASN A 315 -9.10 24.51 6.06
C ASN A 315 -9.88 24.82 4.77
N ILE A 316 -10.88 23.99 4.42
CA ILE A 316 -11.75 24.25 3.27
C ILE A 316 -12.56 25.53 3.46
N SER A 317 -13.01 25.81 4.68
CA SER A 317 -13.88 26.96 4.97
C SER A 317 -13.27 28.31 4.60
N TYR A 318 -11.93 28.43 4.59
CA TYR A 318 -11.24 29.66 4.20
C TYR A 318 -11.47 30.05 2.73
N GLY A 319 -11.86 29.09 1.89
CA GLY A 319 -12.13 29.31 0.45
C GLY A 319 -13.61 29.44 0.09
N LEU A 320 -14.54 29.35 1.05
CA LEU A 320 -15.99 29.34 0.78
C LEU A 320 -16.61 30.72 1.01
N SER A 321 -17.69 31.03 0.29
CA SER A 321 -18.44 32.28 0.45
C SER A 321 -19.94 32.09 0.22
N GLY A 322 -20.79 32.98 0.74
CA GLY A 322 -22.25 32.90 0.53
C GLY A 322 -22.95 31.80 1.36
N GLN A 323 -24.02 31.21 0.80
CA GLN A 323 -24.88 30.22 1.48
C GLN A 323 -24.15 28.91 1.80
N GLU A 324 -23.29 28.43 0.90
CA GLU A 324 -22.45 27.25 1.11
C GLU A 324 -21.53 27.40 2.32
N ALA A 325 -20.99 28.60 2.57
CA ALA A 325 -20.14 28.86 3.73
C ALA A 325 -20.91 28.76 5.05
N ILE A 326 -22.19 29.16 5.07
CA ILE A 326 -23.03 29.06 6.28
C ILE A 326 -23.30 27.59 6.61
N ALA A 327 -23.72 26.81 5.62
CA ALA A 327 -23.96 25.38 5.78
C ALA A 327 -22.67 24.64 6.19
N TRP A 328 -21.54 24.99 5.57
CA TRP A 328 -20.23 24.42 5.92
C TRP A 328 -19.78 24.76 7.34
N GLN A 329 -20.04 25.97 7.83
CA GLN A 329 -19.76 26.33 9.21
C GLN A 329 -20.64 25.56 10.21
N GLN A 330 -21.90 25.30 9.86
CA GLN A 330 -22.76 24.42 10.67
C GLN A 330 -22.22 22.99 10.71
N LEU A 331 -21.77 22.46 9.57
CA LEU A 331 -21.10 21.15 9.50
C LEU A 331 -19.86 21.10 10.42
N ILE A 332 -19.00 22.13 10.38
CA ILE A 332 -17.82 22.23 11.26
C ILE A 332 -18.25 22.18 12.73
N GLN A 333 -19.28 22.94 13.12
CA GLN A 333 -19.76 22.95 14.50
C GLN A 333 -20.30 21.58 14.93
N GLN A 334 -21.06 20.90 14.06
CA GLN A 334 -21.62 19.57 14.34
C GLN A 334 -20.52 18.50 14.46
N CYS A 335 -19.57 18.48 13.53
CA CYS A 335 -18.43 17.56 13.57
C CYS A 335 -17.53 17.83 14.77
N ASN A 336 -17.33 19.11 15.15
CA ASN A 336 -16.55 19.48 16.31
C ASN A 336 -17.22 19.07 17.62
N ALA A 337 -18.54 19.28 17.74
CA ALA A 337 -19.32 18.83 18.89
C ALA A 337 -19.31 17.30 19.02
N THR A 338 -19.47 16.59 17.90
CA THR A 338 -19.37 15.11 17.84
C THR A 338 -17.99 14.64 18.30
N SER A 339 -16.93 15.29 17.83
CA SER A 339 -15.55 14.94 18.16
C SER A 339 -15.20 15.12 19.64
N HIS A 340 -15.79 16.12 20.31
CA HIS A 340 -15.57 16.40 21.73
C HIS A 340 -16.51 15.62 22.66
N ASN A 341 -17.39 14.77 22.13
CA ASN A 341 -18.29 13.98 22.96
C ASN A 341 -17.57 12.77 23.55
N ALA A 342 -17.24 12.84 24.84
CA ALA A 342 -16.53 11.79 25.56
C ALA A 342 -17.27 10.45 25.67
N SER A 343 -18.58 10.43 25.41
CA SER A 343 -19.38 9.19 25.38
C SER A 343 -19.27 8.42 24.06
N LEU A 344 -18.67 9.02 23.03
CA LEU A 344 -18.48 8.40 21.72
C LEU A 344 -17.07 7.83 21.59
N SER A 345 -16.95 6.58 21.13
CA SER A 345 -15.67 6.04 20.69
C SER A 345 -15.25 6.60 19.33
N SER A 346 -13.95 6.48 19.00
CA SER A 346 -13.39 6.99 17.74
C SER A 346 -14.16 6.52 16.50
N TYR A 347 -14.56 5.24 16.45
CA TYR A 347 -15.34 4.71 15.34
C TYR A 347 -16.73 5.35 15.23
N GLN A 348 -17.37 5.70 16.35
CA GLN A 348 -18.67 6.40 16.32
C GLN A 348 -18.52 7.83 15.82
N ILE A 349 -17.46 8.52 16.25
CA ILE A 349 -17.14 9.85 15.76
C ILE A 349 -16.93 9.82 14.25
N ILE A 350 -16.12 8.88 13.74
CA ILE A 350 -15.87 8.71 12.29
C ILE A 350 -17.17 8.47 11.53
N SER A 351 -18.00 7.51 11.95
CA SER A 351 -19.26 7.20 11.28
C SER A 351 -20.22 8.40 11.22
N ILE A 352 -20.35 9.14 12.33
CA ILE A 352 -21.28 10.29 12.41
C ILE A 352 -20.76 11.45 11.56
N CYS A 353 -19.47 11.78 11.68
CA CYS A 353 -18.88 12.87 10.91
C CYS A 353 -18.91 12.57 9.40
N ALA A 354 -18.60 11.34 8.99
CA ALA A 354 -18.66 10.94 7.57
C ALA A 354 -20.06 11.14 6.99
N ALA A 355 -21.10 10.64 7.68
CA ALA A 355 -22.48 10.81 7.25
C ALA A 355 -22.91 12.29 7.16
N GLN A 356 -22.48 13.14 8.11
CA GLN A 356 -22.75 14.58 8.07
C GLN A 356 -22.06 15.27 6.88
N ILE A 357 -20.81 14.91 6.60
CA ILE A 357 -20.05 15.44 5.46
C ILE A 357 -20.71 15.02 4.14
N GLU A 358 -21.10 13.76 4.03
CA GLU A 358 -21.72 13.22 2.83
C GLU A 358 -23.07 13.88 2.53
N LEU A 359 -23.92 14.08 3.54
CA LEU A 359 -25.18 14.81 3.36
C LEU A 359 -24.97 16.24 2.84
N ILE A 360 -23.92 16.93 3.29
CA ILE A 360 -23.58 18.26 2.79
C ILE A 360 -23.10 18.21 1.34
N PHE A 361 -22.31 17.19 0.97
CA PHE A 361 -21.89 16.98 -0.41
C PHE A 361 -23.04 16.64 -1.35
N GLN A 362 -24.01 15.86 -0.90
CA GLN A 362 -25.24 15.59 -1.66
C GLN A 362 -26.09 16.86 -1.83
N GLN A 363 -26.20 17.68 -0.78
CA GLN A 363 -26.96 18.94 -0.82
C GLN A 363 -26.30 19.98 -1.73
N TYR A 364 -24.97 20.03 -1.78
CA TYR A 364 -24.19 20.99 -2.56
C TYR A 364 -23.22 20.26 -3.50
N THR A 365 -23.71 19.85 -4.67
CA THR A 365 -22.94 19.07 -5.66
C THR A 365 -21.64 19.77 -6.10
N ASP A 366 -21.61 21.11 -6.13
CA ASP A 366 -20.39 21.87 -6.42
C ASP A 366 -19.30 21.67 -5.36
N LEU A 367 -19.68 21.50 -4.08
CA LEU A 367 -18.73 21.19 -3.01
C LEU A 367 -18.23 19.75 -3.13
N TYR A 368 -19.11 18.81 -3.45
CA TYR A 368 -18.72 17.42 -3.72
C TYR A 368 -17.64 17.36 -4.81
N GLN A 369 -17.92 17.94 -5.98
CA GLN A 369 -16.99 17.93 -7.11
C GLN A 369 -15.63 18.56 -6.80
N LYS A 370 -15.60 19.59 -5.94
CA LYS A 370 -14.36 20.28 -5.55
C LYS A 370 -13.58 19.55 -4.45
N PHE A 371 -14.27 18.98 -3.47
CA PHE A 371 -13.65 18.62 -2.19
C PHE A 371 -13.69 17.14 -1.83
N ILE A 372 -14.42 16.29 -2.55
CA ILE A 372 -14.50 14.84 -2.22
C ILE A 372 -13.12 14.16 -2.20
N TYR A 373 -12.18 14.64 -3.02
CA TYR A 373 -10.79 14.15 -3.08
C TYR A 373 -9.78 15.08 -2.37
N SER A 374 -10.25 16.00 -1.53
CA SER A 374 -9.36 16.82 -0.69
C SER A 374 -8.81 16.01 0.48
N SER A 375 -7.53 16.25 0.80
CA SER A 375 -6.80 15.53 1.84
C SER A 375 -7.28 15.87 3.25
N ILE A 376 -7.43 14.84 4.08
CA ILE A 376 -7.66 14.93 5.53
C ILE A 376 -6.30 14.71 6.23
N GLY A 377 -5.56 15.82 6.42
CA GLY A 377 -4.21 15.76 6.95
C GLY A 377 -3.29 14.89 6.09
N SER A 378 -2.54 13.99 6.72
CA SER A 378 -1.71 12.98 6.03
C SER A 378 -2.36 11.59 5.98
N TRP A 379 -3.64 11.46 6.33
CA TRP A 379 -4.32 10.16 6.43
C TRP A 379 -4.86 9.66 5.09
N GLY A 380 -5.69 10.45 4.41
CA GLY A 380 -6.41 10.07 3.19
C GLY A 380 -7.24 11.23 2.67
N VAL A 381 -8.30 10.97 1.90
CA VAL A 381 -9.24 11.99 1.40
C VAL A 381 -10.66 11.81 1.96
N PHE A 382 -11.60 12.73 1.65
CA PHE A 382 -12.99 12.60 2.12
C PHE A 382 -13.71 11.37 1.56
N ASN A 383 -13.45 10.98 0.31
CA ASN A 383 -13.95 9.72 -0.24
C ASN A 383 -13.52 8.51 0.62
N ASP A 384 -12.25 8.49 1.06
CA ASP A 384 -11.72 7.44 1.93
C ASP A 384 -12.43 7.44 3.30
N LEU A 385 -12.73 8.61 3.84
CA LEU A 385 -13.45 8.74 5.12
C LEU A 385 -14.86 8.12 5.04
N ILE A 386 -15.61 8.43 3.98
CA ILE A 386 -16.95 7.89 3.73
C ILE A 386 -16.86 6.36 3.60
N GLN A 387 -15.90 5.87 2.81
CA GLN A 387 -15.71 4.45 2.61
C GLN A 387 -15.36 3.70 3.91
N ILE A 388 -14.45 4.25 4.72
CA ILE A 388 -14.08 3.67 6.01
C ILE A 388 -15.27 3.68 6.99
N ALA A 389 -16.11 4.71 6.96
CA ALA A 389 -17.34 4.74 7.76
C ALA A 389 -18.28 3.59 7.38
N SER A 390 -18.41 3.26 6.10
CA SER A 390 -19.17 2.09 5.64
C SER A 390 -18.61 0.78 6.22
N TYR A 391 -17.29 0.61 6.26
CA TYR A 391 -16.67 -0.59 6.87
C TYR A 391 -16.93 -0.69 8.37
N ILE A 392 -16.86 0.45 9.07
CA ILE A 392 -17.19 0.52 10.50
C ILE A 392 -18.65 0.16 10.73
N ASN A 393 -19.57 0.62 9.86
CA ASN A 393 -21.00 0.45 10.04
C ASN A 393 -21.50 -0.94 9.63
N ALA A 394 -20.87 -1.60 8.65
CA ALA A 394 -21.40 -2.82 8.06
C ALA A 394 -21.75 -3.94 9.06
N PRO A 395 -20.90 -4.27 10.06
CA PRO A 395 -21.21 -5.31 11.05
C PRO A 395 -22.49 -5.06 11.86
N TYR A 396 -22.93 -3.81 11.95
CA TYR A 396 -24.07 -3.41 12.77
C TYR A 396 -25.39 -3.35 11.98
N THR A 397 -25.33 -3.36 10.65
CA THR A 397 -26.53 -3.23 9.79
C THR A 397 -27.47 -4.42 9.88
N GLN A 398 -26.98 -5.62 10.22
CA GLN A 398 -27.86 -6.77 10.47
C GLN A 398 -28.83 -6.49 11.63
N GLY A 399 -28.40 -5.77 12.67
CA GLY A 399 -29.27 -5.35 13.77
C GLY A 399 -30.32 -4.32 13.34
N VAL A 400 -30.05 -3.51 12.32
CA VAL A 400 -30.98 -2.52 11.77
C VAL A 400 -32.15 -3.19 11.06
N ILE A 401 -31.88 -4.28 10.35
CA ILE A 401 -32.89 -5.04 9.58
C ILE A 401 -33.40 -6.29 10.32
N ALA A 402 -32.96 -6.54 11.54
CA ALA A 402 -33.50 -7.61 12.37
C ALA A 402 -34.94 -7.28 12.77
N ALA A 403 -35.90 -8.11 12.37
CA ALA A 403 -37.29 -7.94 12.76
C ALA A 403 -37.49 -8.37 14.22
N VAL A 404 -37.93 -7.45 15.06
CA VAL A 404 -38.39 -7.72 16.44
C VAL A 404 -39.88 -7.44 16.46
N ASN A 405 -40.70 -8.45 16.82
CA ASN A 405 -42.16 -8.36 16.76
C ASN A 405 -42.73 -7.97 15.38
N GLY A 406 -42.08 -8.42 14.30
CA GLY A 406 -42.52 -8.20 12.92
C GLY A 406 -42.09 -6.88 12.28
N GLN A 407 -41.30 -6.06 12.98
CA GLN A 407 -40.80 -4.78 12.49
C GLN A 407 -39.31 -4.61 12.77
N CYS A 408 -38.55 -4.04 11.84
CA CYS A 408 -37.14 -3.71 12.06
C CYS A 408 -36.92 -2.22 12.39
N ALA A 409 -35.72 -1.88 12.87
CA ALA A 409 -35.38 -0.53 13.30
C ALA A 409 -35.45 0.50 12.16
N LEU A 410 -35.10 0.10 10.93
CA LEU A 410 -35.23 0.95 9.74
C LEU A 410 -36.69 1.30 9.46
N GLN A 411 -37.59 0.32 9.50
CA GLN A 411 -39.03 0.57 9.32
C GLN A 411 -39.57 1.50 10.41
N ALA A 412 -39.16 1.29 11.67
CA ALA A 412 -39.59 2.15 12.79
C ALA A 412 -39.13 3.60 12.61
N ALA A 413 -37.89 3.81 12.14
CA ALA A 413 -37.36 5.14 11.87
C ALA A 413 -38.15 5.86 10.75
N LEU A 414 -38.44 5.17 9.65
CA LEU A 414 -39.23 5.72 8.53
C LEU A 414 -40.67 6.04 8.94
N GLN A 415 -41.32 5.18 9.73
CA GLN A 415 -42.67 5.46 10.27
C GLN A 415 -42.67 6.68 11.21
N GLY A 416 -41.62 6.84 12.02
CA GLY A 416 -41.46 8.03 12.86
C GLY A 416 -41.32 9.33 12.06
N TYR A 417 -40.78 9.26 10.83
CA TYR A 417 -40.74 10.39 9.90
C TYR A 417 -42.09 10.58 9.18
N GLU A 418 -42.72 9.50 8.71
CA GLU A 418 -44.05 9.50 8.09
C GLU A 418 -45.08 10.23 8.96
N ALA A 419 -45.06 9.99 10.28
CA ALA A 419 -45.98 10.62 11.23
C ALA A 419 -45.89 12.17 11.28
N LYS A 420 -44.85 12.76 10.68
CA LYS A 420 -44.64 14.21 10.57
C LYS A 420 -45.11 14.78 9.23
N ILE A 421 -45.47 13.92 8.29
CA ILE A 421 -45.95 14.28 6.94
C ILE A 421 -47.46 14.49 7.00
N THR A 422 -47.97 15.49 6.29
CA THR A 422 -49.41 15.81 6.26
C THR A 422 -50.06 15.51 4.90
N ASN A 423 -49.27 15.37 3.84
CA ASN A 423 -49.74 15.08 2.49
C ASN A 423 -50.02 13.58 2.33
N ALA A 424 -51.26 13.23 1.95
CA ALA A 424 -51.70 11.84 1.82
C ALA A 424 -50.97 11.04 0.73
N THR A 425 -50.59 11.66 -0.38
CA THR A 425 -49.86 11.00 -1.47
C THR A 425 -48.44 10.64 -1.03
N GLU A 426 -47.83 11.56 -0.32
CA GLU A 426 -46.50 11.43 0.27
C GLU A 426 -46.47 10.33 1.35
N ILE A 427 -47.47 10.31 2.23
CA ILE A 427 -47.70 9.24 3.21
C ILE A 427 -47.85 7.88 2.50
N ALA A 428 -48.65 7.80 1.43
CA ALA A 428 -48.86 6.56 0.69
C ALA A 428 -47.56 6.05 0.04
N ALA A 429 -46.76 6.95 -0.55
CA ALA A 429 -45.47 6.62 -1.14
C ALA A 429 -44.48 6.06 -0.11
N LEU A 430 -44.36 6.72 1.05
CA LEU A 430 -43.46 6.27 2.12
C LEU A 430 -43.92 4.93 2.71
N ASN A 431 -45.23 4.74 2.90
CA ASN A 431 -45.81 3.48 3.34
C ASN A 431 -45.54 2.34 2.35
N TYR A 432 -45.55 2.63 1.05
CA TYR A 432 -45.15 1.65 0.04
C TYR A 432 -43.68 1.22 0.23
N LEU A 433 -42.75 2.17 0.39
CA LEU A 433 -41.34 1.86 0.66
C LEU A 433 -41.17 1.03 1.95
N ILE A 434 -41.82 1.43 3.04
CA ILE A 434 -41.80 0.70 4.33
C ILE A 434 -42.32 -0.74 4.17
N THR A 435 -43.32 -0.95 3.31
CA THR A 435 -43.88 -2.27 3.00
C THR A 435 -42.92 -3.13 2.18
N GLN A 436 -42.22 -2.55 1.20
CA GLN A 436 -41.21 -3.28 0.42
C GLN A 436 -40.04 -3.72 1.32
N ILE A 437 -39.54 -2.82 2.17
CA ILE A 437 -38.51 -3.14 3.18
C ILE A 437 -38.99 -4.28 4.09
N GLY A 438 -40.22 -4.20 4.59
CA GLY A 438 -40.80 -5.26 5.43
C GLY A 438 -40.89 -6.60 4.70
N SER A 439 -41.22 -6.59 3.40
CA SER A 439 -41.29 -7.78 2.57
C SER A 439 -39.91 -8.42 2.36
N ALA A 440 -38.87 -7.62 2.11
CA ALA A 440 -37.50 -8.10 2.00
C ALA A 440 -37.00 -8.69 3.34
N VAL A 441 -37.18 -7.95 4.43
CA VAL A 441 -36.71 -8.33 5.78
C VAL A 441 -37.35 -9.64 6.25
N ASN A 442 -38.67 -9.79 6.08
CA ASN A 442 -39.42 -10.94 6.58
C ASN A 442 -39.37 -12.15 5.63
N ASN A 443 -38.77 -12.04 4.45
CA ASN A 443 -38.60 -13.17 3.55
C ASN A 443 -37.46 -14.07 4.05
N ALA A 444 -37.83 -15.25 4.56
CA ALA A 444 -36.90 -16.24 5.08
C ALA A 444 -36.04 -16.91 4.00
N SER A 445 -36.43 -16.82 2.73
CA SER A 445 -35.69 -17.41 1.60
C SER A 445 -34.53 -16.53 1.13
N LEU A 446 -34.46 -15.27 1.57
CA LEU A 446 -33.40 -14.35 1.19
C LEU A 446 -32.24 -14.42 2.19
N SER A 447 -31.01 -14.49 1.67
CA SER A 447 -29.81 -14.27 2.47
C SER A 447 -29.74 -12.82 2.94
N TYR A 448 -28.88 -12.55 3.93
CA TYR A 448 -28.64 -11.19 4.42
C TYR A 448 -28.18 -10.25 3.28
N ASP A 449 -27.22 -10.67 2.46
CA ASP A 449 -26.73 -9.90 1.31
C ASP A 449 -27.85 -9.57 0.32
N GLN A 450 -28.72 -10.55 0.03
CA GLN A 450 -29.87 -10.37 -0.86
C GLN A 450 -30.89 -9.38 -0.28
N LYS A 451 -31.10 -9.39 1.04
CA LYS A 451 -31.96 -8.41 1.71
C LYS A 451 -31.38 -6.99 1.61
N MET A 452 -30.09 -6.83 1.86
CA MET A 452 -29.41 -5.53 1.74
C MET A 452 -29.49 -5.00 0.31
N ALA A 453 -29.20 -5.83 -0.68
CA ALA A 453 -29.28 -5.46 -2.10
C ALA A 453 -30.70 -5.05 -2.51
N LEU A 454 -31.74 -5.79 -2.10
CA LEU A 454 -33.12 -5.45 -2.43
C LEU A 454 -33.57 -4.16 -1.76
N ILE A 455 -33.21 -3.93 -0.50
CA ILE A 455 -33.53 -2.68 0.19
C ILE A 455 -32.88 -1.50 -0.53
N ALA A 456 -31.60 -1.60 -0.92
CA ALA A 456 -30.94 -0.57 -1.71
C ALA A 456 -31.69 -0.27 -3.02
N VAL A 457 -32.13 -1.29 -3.75
CA VAL A 457 -32.94 -1.14 -4.97
C VAL A 457 -34.25 -0.42 -4.69
N ASP A 458 -34.94 -0.74 -3.60
CA ASP A 458 -36.21 -0.11 -3.24
C ASP A 458 -36.02 1.39 -2.93
N PHE A 459 -34.95 1.76 -2.23
CA PHE A 459 -34.58 3.16 -2.03
C PHE A 459 -34.18 3.87 -3.34
N GLN A 460 -33.38 3.24 -4.20
CA GLN A 460 -33.01 3.82 -5.49
C GLN A 460 -34.24 4.09 -6.38
N LYS A 461 -35.18 3.14 -6.45
CA LYS A 461 -36.47 3.34 -7.16
C LYS A 461 -37.30 4.46 -6.53
N PHE A 462 -37.32 4.50 -5.19
CA PHE A 462 -38.03 5.53 -4.45
C PHE A 462 -37.45 6.92 -4.75
N PHE A 463 -36.14 7.11 -4.66
CA PHE A 463 -35.46 8.38 -4.96
C PHE A 463 -35.49 8.74 -6.43
N GLY A 464 -35.49 7.76 -7.34
CA GLY A 464 -35.74 8.02 -8.76
C GLY A 464 -37.13 8.59 -9.04
N THR A 465 -38.13 8.21 -8.23
CA THR A 465 -39.51 8.71 -8.33
C THR A 465 -39.71 10.01 -7.55
N TYR A 466 -39.07 10.13 -6.38
CA TYR A 466 -39.21 11.23 -5.42
C TYR A 466 -37.84 11.84 -5.06
N PRO A 467 -37.11 12.44 -6.03
CA PRO A 467 -35.73 12.86 -5.81
C PRO A 467 -35.58 13.97 -4.77
N TYR A 468 -36.60 14.82 -4.61
CA TYR A 468 -36.62 15.91 -3.62
C TYR A 468 -36.72 15.41 -2.16
N TRP A 469 -36.97 14.12 -1.96
CA TRP A 469 -37.04 13.50 -0.64
C TRP A 469 -35.78 12.81 -0.18
N ALA A 470 -34.82 12.57 -1.08
CA ALA A 470 -33.59 11.82 -0.79
C ALA A 470 -32.91 12.33 0.49
N LEU A 471 -32.49 13.59 0.50
CA LEU A 471 -31.83 14.22 1.67
C LEU A 471 -32.65 14.15 2.96
N SER A 472 -33.98 14.29 2.87
CA SER A 472 -34.84 14.29 4.06
C SER A 472 -34.99 12.90 4.65
N ILE A 473 -34.97 11.87 3.81
CA ILE A 473 -35.04 10.46 4.22
C ILE A 473 -33.66 9.96 4.66
N GLU A 474 -32.62 10.28 3.91
CA GLU A 474 -31.23 9.90 4.19
C GLU A 474 -30.73 10.47 5.53
N SER A 475 -31.22 11.65 5.92
CA SER A 475 -30.93 12.27 7.22
C SER A 475 -31.72 11.70 8.42
N ILE A 476 -32.68 10.80 8.20
CA ILE A 476 -33.42 10.16 9.29
C ILE A 476 -32.47 9.35 10.17
N THR A 477 -32.54 9.54 11.48
CA THR A 477 -31.76 8.76 12.45
C THR A 477 -32.46 7.45 12.79
N ILE A 478 -31.74 6.35 12.63
CA ILE A 478 -32.08 5.00 13.07
C ILE A 478 -31.51 4.78 14.48
N SER A 479 -32.41 4.51 15.43
CA SER A 479 -32.04 4.29 16.83
C SER A 479 -31.01 3.15 16.98
N GLY A 480 -29.94 3.40 17.74
CA GLY A 480 -28.88 2.41 17.99
C GLY A 480 -27.90 2.21 16.83
N PHE A 481 -28.03 2.95 15.71
CA PHE A 481 -27.17 2.80 14.55
C PHE A 481 -26.54 4.12 14.10
N GLY A 482 -27.32 5.01 13.50
CA GLY A 482 -26.83 6.16 12.73
C GLY A 482 -27.91 6.69 11.81
N SER A 483 -27.55 7.32 10.70
CA SER A 483 -28.52 7.80 9.69
C SER A 483 -28.97 6.69 8.73
N VAL A 484 -30.05 6.93 7.99
CA VAL A 484 -30.44 6.11 6.84
C VAL A 484 -29.36 6.14 5.77
N GLN A 485 -28.71 7.29 5.52
CA GLN A 485 -27.55 7.38 4.62
C GLN A 485 -26.50 6.32 4.94
N ALA A 486 -26.03 6.30 6.20
CA ALA A 486 -25.01 5.35 6.66
C ALA A 486 -25.41 3.88 6.51
N PHE A 487 -26.72 3.60 6.51
CA PHE A 487 -27.25 2.26 6.24
C PHE A 487 -27.25 1.98 4.73
N LEU A 488 -27.64 2.96 3.91
CA LEU A 488 -27.66 2.85 2.45
C LEU A 488 -26.26 2.74 1.85
N ASP A 489 -25.25 3.38 2.42
CA ASP A 489 -23.86 3.23 1.95
C ASP A 489 -23.45 1.76 1.95
N VAL A 490 -23.73 1.05 3.05
CA VAL A 490 -23.48 -0.38 3.16
C VAL A 490 -24.39 -1.19 2.23
N ALA A 491 -25.69 -0.86 2.17
CA ALA A 491 -26.65 -1.58 1.35
C ALA A 491 -26.32 -1.49 -0.16
N ASN A 492 -25.85 -0.32 -0.60
CA ASN A 492 -25.42 -0.08 -1.97
C ASN A 492 -24.18 -0.92 -2.34
N GLU A 493 -23.26 -1.19 -1.40
CA GLU A 493 -22.14 -2.11 -1.69
C GLU A 493 -22.62 -3.54 -1.97
N TYR A 494 -23.57 -4.06 -1.18
CA TYR A 494 -24.18 -5.37 -1.45
C TYR A 494 -24.95 -5.40 -2.76
N TYR A 495 -25.65 -4.31 -3.09
CA TYR A 495 -26.32 -4.16 -4.37
C TYR A 495 -25.33 -4.24 -5.54
N ARG A 496 -24.25 -3.45 -5.49
CA ARG A 496 -23.20 -3.44 -6.53
C ARG A 496 -22.55 -4.80 -6.68
N LEU A 497 -22.23 -5.48 -5.58
CA LEU A 497 -21.72 -6.86 -5.62
C LEU A 497 -22.67 -7.80 -6.36
N SER A 498 -23.98 -7.67 -6.14
CA SER A 498 -24.98 -8.53 -6.78
C SER A 498 -25.14 -8.32 -8.29
N ILE A 499 -24.72 -7.16 -8.81
CA ILE A 499 -24.86 -6.79 -10.23
C ILE A 499 -23.52 -6.58 -10.95
N ALA A 500 -22.38 -6.72 -10.27
CA ALA A 500 -21.06 -6.40 -10.84
C ALA A 500 -20.75 -7.18 -12.13
N SER A 501 -21.26 -8.41 -12.26
CA SER A 501 -21.11 -9.20 -13.48
C SER A 501 -21.74 -8.54 -14.71
N GLN A 502 -22.74 -7.67 -14.53
CA GLN A 502 -23.40 -6.96 -15.63
C GLN A 502 -22.48 -5.95 -16.32
N LEU A 503 -21.41 -5.49 -15.65
CA LEU A 503 -20.39 -4.61 -16.25
C LEU A 503 -19.60 -5.31 -17.37
N PHE A 504 -19.55 -6.65 -17.37
CA PHE A 504 -18.77 -7.43 -18.31
C PHE A 504 -19.61 -8.06 -19.43
N ILE A 505 -20.90 -7.72 -19.51
CA ILE A 505 -21.78 -8.16 -20.59
C ILE A 505 -21.54 -7.29 -21.83
N VAL A 506 -21.51 -7.92 -23.00
CA VAL A 506 -21.50 -7.25 -24.31
C VAL A 506 -22.95 -7.07 -24.76
N ASP A 507 -23.40 -5.83 -24.84
CA ASP A 507 -24.76 -5.51 -25.25
C ASP A 507 -24.96 -5.74 -26.75
N SER A 508 -26.21 -6.00 -27.15
CA SER A 508 -26.54 -6.22 -28.56
C SER A 508 -26.11 -5.04 -29.43
N GLY A 509 -25.27 -5.32 -30.43
CA GLY A 509 -24.75 -4.30 -31.35
C GLY A 509 -23.46 -3.62 -30.89
N GLN A 510 -22.94 -3.95 -29.70
CA GLN A 510 -21.61 -3.55 -29.25
C GLN A 510 -20.59 -4.66 -29.50
N THR A 511 -19.32 -4.26 -29.58
CA THR A 511 -18.18 -5.21 -29.66
C THR A 511 -17.44 -5.32 -28.32
N GLU A 512 -17.57 -4.30 -27.49
CA GLU A 512 -16.94 -4.18 -26.18
C GLU A 512 -17.98 -4.41 -25.07
N CYS A 513 -17.52 -4.81 -23.88
CA CYS A 513 -18.41 -4.96 -22.74
C CYS A 513 -18.81 -3.59 -22.17
N ARG A 514 -19.90 -3.57 -21.38
CA ARG A 514 -20.49 -2.36 -20.80
C ARG A 514 -19.47 -1.45 -20.10
N LEU A 515 -18.58 -2.02 -19.28
CA LEU A 515 -17.52 -1.25 -18.59
C LEU A 515 -16.67 -0.43 -19.56
N ILE A 516 -16.21 -1.05 -20.65
CA ILE A 516 -15.31 -0.42 -21.62
C ILE A 516 -16.04 0.66 -22.41
N VAL A 517 -17.25 0.35 -22.87
CA VAL A 517 -18.11 1.33 -23.57
C VAL A 517 -18.34 2.57 -22.71
N ASP A 518 -18.69 2.38 -21.44
CA ASP A 518 -18.95 3.49 -20.52
C ASP A 518 -17.68 4.31 -20.26
N LEU A 519 -16.53 3.67 -20.04
CA LEU A 519 -15.25 4.39 -19.86
C LEU A 519 -14.84 5.19 -21.09
N ILE A 520 -15.00 4.65 -22.31
CA ILE A 520 -14.65 5.33 -23.56
C ILE A 520 -15.52 6.58 -23.77
N ASN A 521 -16.81 6.48 -23.45
CA ASN A 521 -17.74 7.61 -23.57
C ASN A 521 -17.31 8.81 -22.73
N ASP A 522 -16.78 8.57 -21.53
CA ASP A 522 -16.37 9.65 -20.62
C ASP A 522 -15.00 10.24 -20.90
N VAL A 523 -14.08 9.54 -21.58
CA VAL A 523 -12.79 10.14 -21.99
C VAL A 523 -12.99 11.38 -22.87
N ASN A 524 -14.03 11.36 -23.71
CA ASN A 524 -14.36 12.46 -24.61
C ASN A 524 -15.38 13.43 -24.03
N ASN A 525 -15.81 13.23 -22.77
CA ASN A 525 -16.81 14.06 -22.15
C ASN A 525 -16.21 15.43 -21.78
N PRO A 526 -16.75 16.54 -22.33
CA PRO A 526 -16.21 17.88 -22.09
C PRO A 526 -16.29 18.32 -20.62
N ALA A 527 -17.13 17.68 -19.80
CA ALA A 527 -17.25 17.98 -18.38
C ALA A 527 -15.93 17.79 -17.60
N TYR A 528 -15.05 16.88 -18.04
CA TYR A 528 -13.76 16.63 -17.37
C TYR A 528 -12.62 17.53 -17.87
N ASN A 529 -12.84 18.32 -18.93
CA ASN A 529 -11.86 19.26 -19.49
C ASN A 529 -10.46 18.64 -19.71
N LEU A 530 -10.42 17.43 -20.28
CA LEU A 530 -9.19 16.67 -20.45
C LEU A 530 -8.36 17.21 -21.62
N SER A 531 -7.05 17.37 -21.42
CA SER A 531 -6.14 17.62 -22.52
C SER A 531 -6.02 16.38 -23.43
N VAL A 532 -5.62 16.58 -24.68
CA VAL A 532 -5.37 15.48 -25.63
C VAL A 532 -4.38 14.46 -25.06
N SER A 533 -3.34 14.91 -24.33
CA SER A 533 -2.39 14.00 -23.68
C SER A 533 -3.05 13.15 -22.59
N ASN A 534 -3.92 13.74 -21.76
CA ASN A 534 -4.61 13.02 -20.70
C ASN A 534 -5.60 12.02 -21.29
N GLN A 535 -6.29 12.39 -22.38
CA GLN A 535 -7.17 11.47 -23.10
C GLN A 535 -6.41 10.25 -23.62
N GLN A 536 -5.22 10.43 -24.21
CA GLN A 536 -4.40 9.31 -24.68
C GLN A 536 -3.93 8.40 -23.54
N ILE A 537 -3.56 8.96 -22.39
CA ILE A 537 -3.19 8.18 -21.21
C ILE A 537 -4.38 7.35 -20.71
N LEU A 538 -5.58 7.93 -20.66
CA LEU A 538 -6.81 7.25 -20.25
C LEU A 538 -7.21 6.16 -21.25
N LEU A 539 -7.13 6.41 -22.56
CA LEU A 539 -7.36 5.39 -23.57
C LEU A 539 -6.34 4.24 -23.47
N GLY A 540 -5.09 4.53 -23.10
CA GLY A 540 -4.10 3.50 -22.82
C GLY A 540 -4.48 2.59 -21.65
N PHE A 541 -4.99 3.17 -20.56
CA PHE A 541 -5.54 2.43 -19.42
C PHE A 541 -6.75 1.58 -19.81
N ILE A 542 -7.70 2.15 -20.57
CA ILE A 542 -8.91 1.44 -21.02
C ILE A 542 -8.55 0.28 -21.93
N ASN A 543 -7.68 0.48 -22.92
CA ASN A 543 -7.24 -0.59 -23.82
C ASN A 543 -6.53 -1.72 -23.07
N SER A 544 -5.73 -1.38 -22.05
CA SER A 544 -5.05 -2.39 -21.21
C SER A 544 -6.07 -3.18 -20.39
N THR A 545 -7.07 -2.49 -19.84
CA THR A 545 -8.18 -3.12 -19.11
C THR A 545 -8.99 -4.05 -20.00
N GLU A 546 -9.34 -3.61 -21.22
CA GLU A 546 -10.08 -4.40 -22.21
C GLU A 546 -9.35 -5.71 -22.54
N LEU A 547 -8.04 -5.64 -22.80
CA LEU A 547 -7.21 -6.81 -23.09
C LEU A 547 -7.19 -7.83 -21.94
N LEU A 548 -7.22 -7.37 -20.69
CA LEU A 548 -7.25 -8.24 -19.51
C LEU A 548 -8.59 -8.98 -19.38
N ILE A 549 -9.70 -8.28 -19.61
CA ILE A 549 -11.06 -8.82 -19.40
C ILE A 549 -11.68 -9.48 -20.64
N ALA A 550 -11.02 -9.39 -21.80
CA ALA A 550 -11.45 -9.97 -23.07
C ALA A 550 -11.54 -11.50 -23.04
N ASN A 551 -10.82 -12.17 -22.13
CA ASN A 551 -10.92 -13.62 -21.97
C ASN A 551 -12.30 -14.01 -21.41
N SER A 552 -13.11 -14.66 -22.24
CA SER A 552 -14.47 -15.11 -21.89
C SER A 552 -14.51 -16.24 -20.86
N SER A 553 -13.40 -16.94 -20.63
CA SER A 553 -13.30 -17.99 -19.60
C SER A 553 -13.14 -17.46 -18.17
N LEU A 554 -12.78 -16.18 -18.01
CA LEU A 554 -12.62 -15.56 -16.69
C LEU A 554 -13.97 -15.38 -16.01
N SER A 555 -14.01 -15.67 -14.70
CA SER A 555 -15.16 -15.34 -13.88
C SER A 555 -15.30 -13.81 -13.75
N ALA A 556 -16.50 -13.33 -13.39
CA ALA A 556 -16.69 -11.90 -13.12
C ALA A 556 -15.75 -11.39 -12.01
N GLN A 557 -15.49 -12.22 -10.99
CA GLN A 557 -14.58 -11.88 -9.90
C GLN A 557 -13.14 -11.70 -10.41
N ASP A 558 -12.66 -12.62 -11.27
CA ASP A 558 -11.31 -12.52 -11.83
C ASP A 558 -11.15 -11.28 -12.70
N LYS A 559 -12.18 -10.95 -13.49
CA LYS A 559 -12.21 -9.72 -14.28
C LYS A 559 -12.15 -8.48 -13.40
N ILE A 560 -12.89 -8.45 -12.28
CA ILE A 560 -12.82 -7.34 -11.32
C ILE A 560 -11.40 -7.23 -10.75
N ASN A 561 -10.81 -8.35 -10.31
CA ASN A 561 -9.45 -8.37 -9.77
C ASN A 561 -8.43 -7.80 -10.78
N ASP A 562 -8.55 -8.17 -12.05
CA ASP A 562 -7.68 -7.68 -13.12
C ASP A 562 -7.87 -6.17 -13.39
N VAL A 563 -9.13 -5.69 -13.42
CA VAL A 563 -9.45 -4.26 -13.57
C VAL A 563 -8.85 -3.46 -12.42
N MET A 564 -8.97 -3.96 -11.18
CA MET A 564 -8.44 -3.28 -10.00
C MET A 564 -6.91 -3.26 -9.99
N ALA A 565 -6.25 -4.34 -10.40
CA ALA A 565 -4.80 -4.38 -10.53
C ALA A 565 -4.29 -3.33 -11.54
N GLU A 566 -4.95 -3.22 -12.70
CA GLU A 566 -4.60 -2.22 -13.71
C GLU A 566 -4.89 -0.79 -13.21
N TYR A 567 -5.99 -0.58 -12.47
CA TYR A 567 -6.29 0.72 -11.87
C TYR A 567 -5.25 1.15 -10.82
N ILE A 568 -4.75 0.23 -10.00
CA ILE A 568 -3.69 0.52 -9.02
C ILE A 568 -2.40 0.94 -9.75
N GLU A 569 -2.01 0.24 -10.81
CA GLU A 569 -0.85 0.60 -11.64
C GLU A 569 -1.04 1.97 -12.31
N PHE A 570 -2.22 2.21 -12.87
CA PHE A 570 -2.61 3.49 -13.44
C PHE A 570 -2.50 4.63 -12.43
N SER A 571 -2.96 4.41 -11.20
CA SER A 571 -2.95 5.43 -10.14
C SER A 571 -1.54 5.81 -9.71
N GLN A 572 -0.57 4.88 -9.81
CA GLN A 572 0.84 5.16 -9.55
C GLN A 572 1.53 5.91 -10.69
N THR A 573 1.13 5.65 -11.93
CA THR A 573 1.76 6.23 -13.13
C THR A 573 1.16 7.59 -13.53
N ALA A 574 -0.14 7.78 -13.28
CA ALA A 574 -0.86 9.03 -13.51
C ALA A 574 -1.70 9.47 -12.29
N PRO A 575 -1.07 9.83 -11.14
CA PRO A 575 -1.78 10.13 -9.90
C PRO A 575 -2.80 11.27 -9.98
N SER A 576 -2.63 12.19 -10.94
CA SER A 576 -3.58 13.30 -11.16
C SER A 576 -4.86 12.86 -11.88
N LEU A 577 -4.84 11.73 -12.61
CA LEU A 577 -5.97 11.23 -13.37
C LEU A 577 -6.77 10.15 -12.63
N GLN A 578 -6.22 9.59 -11.54
CA GLN A 578 -6.92 8.55 -10.76
C GLN A 578 -8.31 9.00 -10.30
N TYR A 579 -8.46 10.26 -9.89
CA TYR A 579 -9.72 10.82 -9.40
C TYR A 579 -10.70 11.14 -10.53
N VAL A 580 -10.17 11.45 -11.72
CA VAL A 580 -10.98 11.62 -12.92
C VAL A 580 -11.62 10.29 -13.29
N VAL A 581 -10.83 9.20 -13.36
CA VAL A 581 -11.36 7.86 -13.67
C VAL A 581 -12.41 7.44 -12.67
N ARG A 582 -12.18 7.65 -11.37
CA ARG A 582 -13.18 7.33 -10.33
C ARG A 582 -14.51 8.06 -10.53
N ALA A 583 -14.51 9.23 -11.17
CA ALA A 583 -15.73 9.97 -11.42
C ALA A 583 -16.52 9.46 -12.64
N PHE A 584 -15.95 8.59 -13.49
CA PHE A 584 -16.61 8.10 -14.70
C PHE A 584 -17.82 7.23 -14.34
N PRO A 585 -19.04 7.60 -14.78
CA PRO A 585 -20.21 6.73 -14.67
C PRO A 585 -20.01 5.40 -15.37
N ILE A 586 -20.41 4.31 -14.72
CA ILE A 586 -20.41 2.96 -15.30
C ILE A 586 -21.71 2.25 -14.92
N GLY A 587 -22.22 1.40 -15.80
CA GLY A 587 -23.41 0.59 -15.53
C GLY A 587 -24.66 1.43 -15.22
N VAL A 588 -24.76 2.64 -15.78
CA VAL A 588 -25.87 3.58 -15.52
C VAL A 588 -27.23 2.94 -15.77
N GLN A 589 -27.33 2.09 -16.80
CA GLN A 589 -28.56 1.39 -17.18
C GLN A 589 -29.12 0.45 -16.11
N PHE A 590 -28.27 -0.03 -15.21
CA PHE A 590 -28.64 -0.87 -14.07
C PHE A 590 -28.24 -0.22 -12.74
N GLY A 591 -27.98 1.08 -12.72
CA GLY A 591 -27.74 1.85 -11.51
C GLY A 591 -26.48 1.46 -10.73
N PHE A 592 -25.40 1.01 -11.40
CA PHE A 592 -24.17 0.65 -10.68
C PHE A 592 -23.49 1.84 -10.00
N GLY A 593 -23.33 2.94 -10.73
CA GLY A 593 -22.75 4.18 -10.22
C GLY A 593 -21.57 4.63 -11.07
N THR A 594 -20.41 4.74 -10.43
CA THR A 594 -19.15 5.23 -11.02
C THR A 594 -18.05 4.18 -10.91
N PHE A 595 -16.94 4.39 -11.62
CA PHE A 595 -15.75 3.56 -11.43
C PHE A 595 -15.22 3.64 -10.00
N GLY A 596 -15.37 4.78 -9.32
CA GLY A 596 -15.06 4.92 -7.90
C GLY A 596 -15.89 3.97 -7.03
N ASP A 597 -17.16 3.75 -7.38
CA ASP A 597 -18.02 2.77 -6.71
C ASP A 597 -17.57 1.33 -6.95
N LEU A 598 -17.00 1.01 -8.12
CA LEU A 598 -16.39 -0.30 -8.37
C LEU A 598 -15.19 -0.55 -7.46
N VAL A 599 -14.33 0.48 -7.30
CA VAL A 599 -13.17 0.42 -6.39
C VAL A 599 -13.64 0.26 -4.95
N ASN A 600 -14.62 1.06 -4.52
CA ASN A 600 -15.20 1.00 -3.17
C ASN A 600 -15.81 -0.37 -2.88
N MET A 601 -16.59 -0.92 -3.82
CA MET A 601 -17.20 -2.25 -3.72
C MET A 601 -16.14 -3.36 -3.63
N PHE A 602 -15.09 -3.28 -4.45
CA PHE A 602 -13.98 -4.22 -4.40
C PHE A 602 -13.28 -4.20 -3.04
N ASP A 603 -12.92 -3.01 -2.55
CA ASP A 603 -12.27 -2.85 -1.26
C ASP A 603 -13.18 -3.32 -0.10
N PHE A 604 -14.49 -3.06 -0.18
CA PHE A 604 -15.48 -3.56 0.79
C PHE A 604 -15.47 -5.09 0.86
N PHE A 605 -15.62 -5.76 -0.29
CA PHE A 605 -15.62 -7.21 -0.38
C PHE A 605 -14.31 -7.81 0.12
N TYR A 606 -13.18 -7.21 -0.28
CA TYR A 606 -11.87 -7.66 0.12
C TYR A 606 -11.65 -7.53 1.64
N TYR A 607 -12.00 -6.39 2.23
CA TYR A 607 -11.89 -6.14 3.67
C TYR A 607 -12.65 -7.19 4.47
N PHE A 608 -13.90 -7.47 4.12
CA PHE A 608 -14.72 -8.44 4.85
C PHE A 608 -14.25 -9.88 4.64
N ASN A 609 -13.78 -10.26 3.44
CA ASN A 609 -13.18 -11.58 3.23
C ASN A 609 -11.89 -11.79 4.02
N ALA A 610 -11.03 -10.76 4.08
CA ALA A 610 -9.78 -10.80 4.82
C ALA A 610 -9.97 -10.95 6.34
N ILE A 611 -11.01 -10.31 6.90
CA ILE A 611 -11.31 -10.37 8.34
C ILE A 611 -12.09 -11.62 8.73
N SER A 612 -12.93 -12.15 7.84
CA SER A 612 -13.83 -13.27 8.14
C SER A 612 -13.25 -14.66 7.82
N GLY A 613 -12.00 -14.74 7.35
CA GLY A 613 -11.34 -16.01 7.03
C GLY A 613 -12.09 -16.84 5.98
N GLY A 614 -12.80 -16.18 5.05
CA GLY A 614 -13.58 -16.85 4.00
C GLY A 614 -14.94 -17.41 4.45
N SER A 615 -15.45 -17.03 5.62
CA SER A 615 -16.82 -17.40 6.05
C SER A 615 -17.70 -16.16 6.20
N THR A 616 -18.75 -16.07 5.39
CA THR A 616 -19.75 -14.98 5.36
C THR A 616 -20.66 -14.91 6.60
N SER A 617 -20.18 -15.26 7.79
CA SER A 617 -20.94 -15.12 9.03
C SER A 617 -20.36 -13.99 9.88
N THR A 618 -20.81 -12.77 9.63
CA THR A 618 -20.59 -11.64 10.54
C THR A 618 -21.45 -11.81 11.79
N THR A 619 -20.76 -11.95 12.92
CA THR A 619 -21.30 -12.09 14.27
C THR A 619 -22.15 -10.89 14.68
N THR A 620 -23.30 -11.16 15.28
CA THR A 620 -24.24 -10.15 15.80
C THR A 620 -23.62 -9.37 16.95
N THR A 621 -23.17 -8.14 16.71
CA THR A 621 -22.88 -7.18 17.78
C THR A 621 -23.81 -5.99 17.65
N THR A 622 -24.69 -5.81 18.64
CA THR A 622 -25.48 -4.58 18.81
C THR A 622 -24.57 -3.48 19.37
N ARG A 623 -24.67 -2.27 18.80
CA ARG A 623 -24.05 -1.08 19.38
C ARG A 623 -24.81 -0.73 20.66
N VAL A 624 -24.11 -0.62 21.79
CA VAL A 624 -24.71 -0.16 23.04
C VAL A 624 -25.23 1.27 22.82
N PRO A 625 -26.48 1.60 23.21
CA PRO A 625 -27.04 2.93 23.01
C PRO A 625 -26.22 3.99 23.77
N GLY A 626 -25.91 5.09 23.09
CA GLY A 626 -25.57 6.38 23.71
C GLY A 626 -26.81 7.27 23.77
#